data_AF-A0A1Y2FMV1-F1
#
_entry.id   AF-A0A1Y2FMV1-F1
#
_cell.length_a   1.000
_cell.length_b   1.000
_cell.length_c   1.000
_cell.angle_alpha   90.00
_cell.angle_beta   90.00
_cell.angle_gamma   90.00
#
_symmetry.space_group_name_H-M   'P 1'
#
loop_
_entity.id
_entity.type
_entity.pdbx_description
1 polymer ?
#
loop_
_entity_poly.entity_id
_entity_poly.type
_entity_poly.pdbx_seq_one_letter_code
_entity_poly.pdbx_strand_id
1 'polypeptide(L)'
;MNIEKENNTELFFKELKSKTCNPEILYNLSLKGIYLYKPLYLYKRIKYHEYVVDISLMNKQYFKIYNDKQYNRLIEKFEKYEGKNNRYNKNEYRQLIILNEYILKKLVNDNNNSYILTLLKEYSHISLYCLLKYNYISYKIFDYFKCDTIFYNNFIFITFYIAYYLKENINLKNISKYMGFCYVSPYLKNKFGGDIKALEYIIINICNNIKYDYCYVPLRLYPIYPLNLLKKISSKIYEPNILYFKHDDKNIEDFINSICGDSELRKIDNQGYINIFSKSNESYLYEYKITKDIKNFSITNYKEYHLNIKKLNDNSSENSYIKREDLWFGNKDLFNFNFELKKYHLKYNERYNYSYREIDKFSLIFRDKYLNDDELSKVLKDPEYILYKSENDTTMEHNYFYTIIIRCCVIGSLIYNNKSKFVINTLTELLNNYVPLSYNFKENRLYFEPTERDIGVFEDMEEWMEDYHSLFYYTISSTSNAKFN
;
A
#
# COMPACT_ATOMS: atom_id res chain seq x y z
N MET A 1 24.80 10.41 19.80
CA MET A 1 23.45 11.01 19.75
C MET A 1 23.46 12.21 18.80
N ASN A 2 22.43 12.37 17.95
CA ASN A 2 22.36 13.48 17.00
C ASN A 2 21.67 14.72 17.63
N ILE A 3 22.42 15.37 18.53
CA ILE A 3 21.96 16.53 19.32
C ILE A 3 21.41 17.64 18.42
N GLU A 4 22.01 17.87 17.25
CA GLU A 4 21.56 18.88 16.30
C GLU A 4 20.16 18.59 15.74
N LYS A 5 19.91 17.34 15.29
CA LYS A 5 18.58 16.93 14.79
C LYS A 5 17.53 16.97 15.91
N GLU A 6 17.91 16.63 17.14
CA GLU A 6 17.01 16.74 18.30
C GLU A 6 16.67 18.21 18.61
N ASN A 7 17.67 19.10 18.65
CA ASN A 7 17.47 20.54 18.85
C ASN A 7 16.58 21.15 17.75
N ASN A 8 16.85 20.81 16.49
CA ASN A 8 16.01 21.26 15.36
C ASN A 8 14.57 20.74 15.49
N THR A 9 14.40 19.50 15.95
CA THR A 9 13.07 18.91 16.20
C THR A 9 12.33 19.66 17.32
N GLU A 10 13.00 20.00 18.41
CA GLU A 10 12.40 20.77 19.50
C GLU A 10 11.97 22.16 19.03
N LEU A 11 12.87 22.88 18.35
CA LEU A 11 12.57 24.18 17.75
C LEU A 11 11.41 24.11 16.76
N PHE A 12 11.37 23.06 15.93
CA PHE A 12 10.30 22.84 14.96
C PHE A 12 8.94 22.68 15.66
N PHE A 13 8.85 21.83 16.69
CA PHE A 13 7.59 21.65 17.42
C PHE A 13 7.22 22.84 18.30
N LYS A 14 8.19 23.62 18.77
CA LYS A 14 7.95 24.88 19.47
C LYS A 14 7.32 25.90 18.52
N GLU A 15 7.88 26.06 17.34
CA GLU A 15 7.36 26.97 16.31
C GLU A 15 5.99 26.51 15.80
N LEU A 16 5.82 25.21 15.54
CA LEU A 16 4.55 24.64 15.07
C LEU A 16 3.38 24.88 16.05
N LYS A 17 3.69 24.96 17.36
CA LYS A 17 2.71 25.25 18.42
C LYS A 17 2.60 26.75 18.73
N SER A 18 3.47 27.60 18.20
CA SER A 18 3.52 29.05 18.47
C SER A 18 2.29 29.76 17.88
N LYS A 19 1.79 30.80 18.56
CA LYS A 19 0.58 31.53 18.14
C LYS A 19 0.67 32.07 16.72
N THR A 20 1.87 32.47 16.30
CA THR A 20 2.19 33.13 15.04
C THR A 20 2.90 32.23 14.04
N CYS A 21 2.93 30.91 14.28
CA CYS A 21 3.57 29.86 13.47
C CYS A 21 3.97 30.30 12.06
N ASN A 22 5.27 30.46 11.82
CA ASN A 22 5.84 30.85 10.54
C ASN A 22 6.25 29.60 9.73
N PRO A 23 5.57 29.31 8.60
CA PRO A 23 5.87 28.14 7.77
C PRO A 23 7.30 28.14 7.21
N GLU A 24 7.90 29.31 6.97
CA GLU A 24 9.27 29.44 6.44
C GLU A 24 10.31 28.91 7.44
N ILE A 25 10.11 29.22 8.73
CA ILE A 25 10.97 28.72 9.81
C ILE A 25 10.86 27.20 9.89
N LEU A 26 9.64 26.66 9.80
CA LEU A 26 9.39 25.22 9.82
C LEU A 26 10.06 24.51 8.63
N TYR A 27 9.95 25.08 7.44
CA TYR A 27 10.60 24.55 6.24
C TYR A 27 12.13 24.56 6.37
N ASN A 28 12.72 25.67 6.81
CA ASN A 28 14.16 25.80 7.01
C ASN A 28 14.71 24.85 8.08
N LEU A 29 13.98 24.64 9.18
CA LEU A 29 14.33 23.64 10.18
C LEU A 29 14.27 22.22 9.60
N SER A 30 13.28 21.93 8.77
CA SER A 30 13.15 20.63 8.10
C SER A 30 14.33 20.35 7.16
N LEU A 31 14.84 21.37 6.45
CA LEU A 31 16.02 21.25 5.59
C LEU A 31 17.28 20.90 6.39
N LYS A 32 17.39 21.38 7.63
CA LYS A 32 18.47 21.04 8.57
C LYS A 32 18.31 19.66 9.23
N GLY A 33 17.22 18.96 8.93
CA GLY A 33 16.90 17.64 9.48
C GLY A 33 16.17 17.71 10.81
N ILE A 34 15.03 17.01 10.89
CA ILE A 34 14.19 16.86 12.09
C ILE A 34 13.63 15.43 12.19
N TYR A 35 13.05 15.09 13.34
CA TYR A 35 12.18 13.92 13.49
C TYR A 35 10.71 14.37 13.44
N LEU A 36 10.07 14.29 12.28
CA LEU A 36 8.65 14.63 12.13
C LEU A 36 7.76 13.44 12.50
N TYR A 37 7.48 13.26 13.78
CA TYR A 37 6.68 12.14 14.29
C TYR A 37 5.17 12.43 14.45
N LYS A 38 4.71 13.62 14.06
CA LYS A 38 3.29 14.00 14.03
C LYS A 38 2.93 14.59 12.67
N PRO A 39 1.90 14.08 11.98
CA PRO A 39 1.47 14.63 10.71
C PRO A 39 1.06 16.09 10.78
N LEU A 40 1.50 16.90 9.82
CA LEU A 40 1.22 18.35 9.78
C LEU A 40 -0.24 18.67 9.51
N TYR A 41 -0.99 17.76 8.88
CA TYR A 41 -2.42 17.95 8.61
C TYR A 41 -3.27 18.07 9.90
N LEU A 42 -2.72 17.69 11.06
CA LEU A 42 -3.34 17.84 12.37
C LEU A 42 -3.24 19.27 12.93
N TYR A 43 -2.42 20.13 12.34
CA TYR A 43 -2.09 21.46 12.88
C TYR A 43 -2.74 22.56 12.05
N LYS A 44 -3.80 23.18 12.59
CA LYS A 44 -4.59 24.22 11.88
C LYS A 44 -3.76 25.34 11.25
N ARG A 45 -2.63 25.71 11.86
CA ARG A 45 -1.78 26.83 11.43
C ARG A 45 -0.97 26.57 10.17
N ILE A 46 -0.60 25.31 9.92
CA ILE A 46 0.19 24.94 8.72
C ILE A 46 -0.58 24.03 7.76
N LYS A 47 -1.65 23.34 8.20
CA LYS A 47 -2.30 22.28 7.41
C LYS A 47 -2.77 22.70 6.00
N TYR A 48 -2.98 23.98 5.74
CA TYR A 48 -3.36 24.53 4.44
C TYR A 48 -2.19 25.16 3.66
N HIS A 49 -0.99 25.25 4.23
CA HIS A 49 0.18 25.80 3.56
C HIS A 49 0.78 24.77 2.59
N GLU A 50 1.34 25.23 1.48
CA GLU A 50 1.97 24.37 0.45
C GLU A 50 3.18 23.60 1.00
N TYR A 51 3.96 24.20 1.90
CA TYR A 51 5.10 23.55 2.57
C TYR A 51 4.75 22.30 3.38
N VAL A 52 3.47 22.03 3.65
CA VAL A 52 3.07 20.71 4.18
C VAL A 52 3.54 19.60 3.25
N VAL A 53 3.44 19.79 1.93
CA VAL A 53 3.88 18.80 0.94
C VAL A 53 5.38 18.60 1.04
N ASP A 54 6.15 19.68 0.97
CA ASP A 54 7.61 19.64 1.06
C ASP A 54 8.09 18.95 2.34
N ILE A 55 7.64 19.45 3.50
CA ILE A 55 8.09 18.99 4.81
C ILE A 55 7.69 17.53 5.03
N SER A 56 6.49 17.12 4.60
CA SER A 56 6.02 15.74 4.77
C SER A 56 6.82 14.76 3.90
N LEU A 57 7.11 15.12 2.66
CA LEU A 57 7.94 14.28 1.76
C LEU A 57 9.38 14.17 2.27
N MET A 58 9.99 15.28 2.68
CA MET A 58 11.35 15.30 3.23
C MET A 58 11.51 14.41 4.48
N ASN A 59 10.45 14.30 5.28
CA ASN A 59 10.47 13.55 6.53
C ASN A 59 9.65 12.25 6.48
N LYS A 60 9.31 11.76 5.28
CA LYS A 60 8.53 10.53 5.05
C LYS A 60 7.26 10.40 5.92
N GLN A 61 6.50 11.48 6.06
CA GLN A 61 5.30 11.55 6.91
C GLN A 61 4.02 11.59 6.07
N TYR A 62 2.95 10.97 6.57
CA TYR A 62 1.64 10.99 5.91
C TYR A 62 1.03 12.40 5.86
N PHE A 63 0.40 12.75 4.74
CA PHE A 63 -0.17 14.09 4.55
C PHE A 63 -1.45 14.11 3.72
N LYS A 64 -2.19 15.23 3.81
CA LYS A 64 -3.45 15.49 3.09
C LYS A 64 -3.30 16.74 2.23
N ILE A 65 -3.97 16.77 1.09
CA ILE A 65 -4.09 17.95 0.23
C ILE A 65 -5.46 18.58 0.46
N TYR A 66 -5.50 19.89 0.66
CA TYR A 66 -6.74 20.63 0.95
C TYR A 66 -6.99 21.81 0.01
N ASN A 67 -6.01 22.19 -0.82
CA ASN A 67 -6.14 23.32 -1.73
C ASN A 67 -5.22 23.19 -2.95
N ASP A 68 -5.39 24.13 -3.89
CA ASP A 68 -4.66 24.16 -5.17
C ASP A 68 -3.19 24.43 -5.02
N LYS A 69 -2.78 25.26 -4.06
CA LYS A 69 -1.37 25.53 -3.80
C LYS A 69 -0.63 24.25 -3.40
N GLN A 70 -1.22 23.46 -2.51
CA GLN A 70 -0.68 22.15 -2.12
C GLN A 70 -0.68 21.16 -3.28
N TYR A 71 -1.76 21.12 -4.07
CA TYR A 71 -1.83 20.24 -5.24
C TYR A 71 -0.75 20.59 -6.27
N ASN A 72 -0.62 21.86 -6.68
CA ASN A 72 0.38 22.31 -7.63
C ASN A 72 1.80 22.03 -7.13
N ARG A 73 2.04 22.25 -5.83
CA ARG A 73 3.33 21.92 -5.20
C ARG A 73 3.62 20.42 -5.23
N LEU A 74 2.59 19.58 -5.06
CA LEU A 74 2.72 18.12 -5.21
C LEU A 74 3.13 17.75 -6.64
N ILE A 75 2.47 18.32 -7.65
CA ILE A 75 2.77 18.06 -9.06
C ILE A 75 4.23 18.42 -9.37
N GLU A 76 4.66 19.62 -9.02
CA GLU A 76 6.04 20.11 -9.20
C GLU A 76 7.08 19.15 -8.61
N LYS A 77 6.81 18.59 -7.41
CA LYS A 77 7.73 17.64 -6.77
C LYS A 77 7.80 16.32 -7.52
N PHE A 78 6.67 15.78 -7.93
CA PHE A 78 6.63 14.48 -8.61
C PHE A 78 7.21 14.54 -10.02
N GLU A 79 6.98 15.62 -10.77
CA GLU A 79 7.64 15.86 -12.06
C GLU A 79 9.18 15.89 -11.92
N LYS A 80 9.68 16.58 -10.89
CA LYS A 80 11.12 16.62 -10.60
C LYS A 80 11.69 15.24 -10.24
N TYR A 81 10.92 14.40 -9.56
CA TYR A 81 11.33 13.03 -9.28
C TYR A 81 11.31 12.16 -10.54
N GLU A 82 10.41 12.44 -11.49
CA GLU A 82 10.32 11.70 -12.75
C GLU A 82 11.58 11.82 -13.59
N GLY A 83 12.13 13.02 -13.72
CA GLY A 83 13.38 13.26 -14.45
C GLY A 83 14.64 12.62 -13.85
N LYS A 84 14.59 12.05 -12.63
CA LYS A 84 15.77 11.53 -11.91
C LYS A 84 15.95 10.00 -11.94
N ASN A 85 15.19 9.26 -12.76
CA ASN A 85 15.28 7.79 -12.92
C ASN A 85 15.36 6.97 -11.61
N ASN A 86 14.79 7.46 -10.51
CA ASN A 86 14.87 6.80 -9.21
C ASN A 86 13.53 6.15 -8.84
N ARG A 87 13.22 5.00 -9.46
CA ARG A 87 11.90 4.31 -9.34
C ARG A 87 11.54 3.95 -7.89
N TYR A 88 12.51 3.46 -7.09
CA TYR A 88 12.26 3.00 -5.71
C TYR A 88 11.77 4.12 -4.77
N ASN A 89 12.34 5.32 -4.84
CA ASN A 89 11.93 6.44 -3.98
C ASN A 89 10.54 6.99 -4.32
N LYS A 90 10.11 6.92 -5.58
CA LYS A 90 8.81 7.48 -6.03
C LYS A 90 7.62 6.77 -5.37
N ASN A 91 7.72 5.45 -5.26
CA ASN A 91 6.66 4.59 -4.75
C ASN A 91 6.44 4.82 -3.24
N GLU A 92 7.52 4.91 -2.47
CA GLU A 92 7.43 5.22 -1.04
C GLU A 92 6.72 6.56 -0.78
N TYR A 93 7.00 7.59 -1.58
CA TYR A 93 6.40 8.92 -1.39
C TYR A 93 4.91 8.98 -1.73
N ARG A 94 4.45 8.21 -2.73
CA ARG A 94 3.01 8.19 -3.11
C ARG A 94 2.16 7.56 -2.00
N GLN A 95 2.69 6.55 -1.31
CA GLN A 95 1.99 5.88 -0.19
C GLN A 95 1.72 6.83 0.99
N LEU A 96 2.47 7.93 1.13
CA LEU A 96 2.28 8.92 2.18
C LEU A 96 1.05 9.81 1.97
N ILE A 97 0.50 9.84 0.76
CA ILE A 97 -0.63 10.70 0.43
C ILE A 97 -1.90 10.07 0.97
N ILE A 98 -2.71 10.85 1.71
CA ILE A 98 -4.01 10.40 2.18
C ILE A 98 -5.09 10.89 1.19
N LEU A 99 -5.79 9.96 0.53
CA LEU A 99 -6.87 10.23 -0.44
C LEU A 99 -8.14 10.75 0.23
N ASN A 100 -8.10 12.01 0.66
CA ASN A 100 -9.32 12.73 1.03
C ASN A 100 -10.11 13.14 -0.22
N GLU A 101 -11.36 13.57 0.00
CA GLU A 101 -12.26 14.02 -1.06
C GLU A 101 -11.63 15.08 -1.98
N TYR A 102 -10.89 16.04 -1.40
CA TYR A 102 -10.30 17.14 -2.15
C TYR A 102 -9.31 16.65 -3.22
N ILE A 103 -8.32 15.84 -2.83
CA ILE A 103 -7.32 15.36 -3.80
C ILE A 103 -7.96 14.45 -4.82
N LEU A 104 -8.91 13.61 -4.41
CA LEU A 104 -9.60 12.72 -5.34
C LEU A 104 -10.39 13.51 -6.38
N LYS A 105 -11.13 14.54 -5.96
CA LYS A 105 -11.82 15.46 -6.87
C LYS A 105 -10.85 16.12 -7.84
N LYS A 106 -9.66 16.51 -7.40
CA LYS A 106 -8.64 17.08 -8.29
C LYS A 106 -8.15 16.07 -9.31
N LEU A 107 -7.78 14.87 -8.88
CA LEU A 107 -7.28 13.82 -9.76
C LEU A 107 -8.32 13.38 -10.79
N VAL A 108 -9.58 13.25 -10.37
CA VAL A 108 -10.66 12.84 -11.28
C VAL A 108 -10.87 13.88 -12.38
N ASN A 109 -10.69 15.17 -12.07
CA ASN A 109 -10.88 16.26 -13.03
C ASN A 109 -9.59 16.69 -13.74
N ASP A 110 -8.42 16.16 -13.36
CA ASP A 110 -7.12 16.49 -13.93
C ASP A 110 -6.69 15.42 -14.96
N ASN A 111 -6.92 15.75 -16.23
CA ASN A 111 -6.57 14.90 -17.37
C ASN A 111 -5.13 15.06 -17.84
N ASN A 112 -4.29 15.83 -17.14
CA ASN A 112 -2.89 16.09 -17.50
C ASN A 112 -1.91 15.51 -16.47
N ASN A 113 -2.22 15.62 -15.17
CA ASN A 113 -1.27 15.30 -14.10
C ASN A 113 -1.68 14.13 -13.20
N SER A 114 -2.85 13.51 -13.42
CA SER A 114 -3.31 12.44 -12.53
C SER A 114 -2.49 11.15 -12.59
N TYR A 115 -1.57 11.02 -13.57
CA TYR A 115 -0.54 9.97 -13.61
C TYR A 115 0.37 9.93 -12.36
N ILE A 116 0.44 11.03 -11.60
CA ILE A 116 1.27 11.16 -10.42
C ILE A 116 0.90 10.16 -9.31
N LEU A 117 -0.32 9.62 -9.29
CA LEU A 117 -0.71 8.56 -8.36
C LEU A 117 -0.82 7.16 -8.97
N THR A 118 -0.59 7.03 -10.28
CA THR A 118 -0.88 5.82 -11.07
C THR A 118 -0.01 4.60 -10.75
N LEU A 119 1.26 4.78 -10.35
CA LEU A 119 2.26 3.70 -10.37
C LEU A 119 2.27 2.74 -9.18
N LEU A 120 1.15 2.52 -8.48
CA LEU A 120 1.12 1.59 -7.35
C LEU A 120 -0.09 0.66 -7.40
N LYS A 121 0.13 -0.59 -7.81
CA LYS A 121 -0.83 -1.70 -7.73
C LYS A 121 -1.50 -1.82 -6.35
N GLU A 122 -0.73 -1.67 -5.26
CA GLU A 122 -1.25 -1.68 -3.88
C GLU A 122 -2.21 -0.51 -3.61
N TYR A 123 -1.92 0.64 -4.22
CA TYR A 123 -2.70 1.86 -4.09
C TYR A 123 -3.94 1.86 -4.97
N SER A 124 -3.94 1.12 -6.09
CA SER A 124 -5.11 0.98 -6.96
C SER A 124 -6.33 0.45 -6.20
N HIS A 125 -6.15 -0.43 -5.19
CA HIS A 125 -7.26 -0.86 -4.32
C HIS A 125 -7.78 0.25 -3.40
N ILE A 126 -6.90 1.09 -2.86
CA ILE A 126 -7.29 2.25 -2.05
C ILE A 126 -7.98 3.29 -2.93
N SER A 127 -7.43 3.57 -4.11
CA SER A 127 -8.04 4.43 -5.12
C SER A 127 -9.42 3.91 -5.50
N LEU A 128 -9.58 2.61 -5.78
CA LEU A 128 -10.88 2.00 -6.08
C LEU A 128 -11.88 2.20 -4.93
N TYR A 129 -11.46 1.93 -3.68
CA TYR A 129 -12.30 2.17 -2.51
C TYR A 129 -12.70 3.65 -2.38
N CYS A 130 -11.77 4.57 -2.59
CA CYS A 130 -12.04 6.01 -2.51
C CYS A 130 -12.96 6.47 -3.65
N LEU A 131 -12.77 5.98 -4.88
CA LEU A 131 -13.65 6.27 -6.01
C LEU A 131 -15.08 5.83 -5.72
N LEU A 132 -15.29 4.68 -5.09
CA LEU A 132 -16.59 4.24 -4.59
C LEU A 132 -17.10 5.16 -3.47
N LYS A 133 -16.30 5.38 -2.41
CA LYS A 133 -16.66 6.18 -1.23
C LYS A 133 -17.15 7.59 -1.58
N TYR A 134 -16.53 8.22 -2.58
CA TYR A 134 -16.87 9.58 -3.02
C TYR A 134 -17.73 9.61 -4.30
N ASN A 135 -18.39 8.49 -4.65
CA ASN A 135 -19.38 8.39 -5.74
C ASN A 135 -18.85 8.73 -7.15
N TYR A 136 -17.58 8.42 -7.45
CA TYR A 136 -17.01 8.53 -8.80
C TYR A 136 -17.19 7.28 -9.65
N ILE A 137 -17.42 6.14 -9.01
CA ILE A 137 -17.84 4.88 -9.65
C ILE A 137 -19.00 4.29 -8.84
N SER A 138 -19.84 3.49 -9.50
CA SER A 138 -20.88 2.74 -8.81
C SER A 138 -20.33 1.52 -8.07
N TYR A 139 -21.16 0.95 -7.20
CA TYR A 139 -20.86 -0.32 -6.55
C TYR A 139 -20.69 -1.46 -7.56
N LYS A 140 -21.35 -1.41 -8.73
CA LYS A 140 -21.22 -2.43 -9.78
C LYS A 140 -19.84 -2.42 -10.40
N ILE A 141 -19.35 -1.25 -10.79
CA ILE A 141 -17.97 -1.09 -11.27
C ILE A 141 -16.99 -1.51 -10.18
N PHE A 142 -17.23 -1.11 -8.92
CA PHE A 142 -16.39 -1.55 -7.79
C PHE A 142 -16.36 -3.07 -7.65
N ASP A 143 -17.52 -3.74 -7.64
CA ASP A 143 -17.64 -5.20 -7.47
C ASP A 143 -16.92 -5.95 -8.59
N TYR A 144 -17.08 -5.49 -9.83
CA TYR A 144 -16.40 -6.07 -10.98
C TYR A 144 -14.90 -5.82 -10.98
N PHE A 145 -14.35 -4.77 -10.37
CA PHE A 145 -12.90 -4.48 -10.45
C PHE A 145 -12.10 -4.80 -9.18
N LYS A 146 -12.74 -5.05 -8.04
CA LYS A 146 -12.04 -5.53 -6.85
C LYS A 146 -11.40 -6.90 -7.09
N CYS A 147 -10.37 -7.22 -6.31
CA CYS A 147 -9.82 -8.57 -6.28
C CYS A 147 -10.66 -9.48 -5.38
N ASP A 148 -10.82 -10.73 -5.79
CA ASP A 148 -11.46 -11.78 -4.99
C ASP A 148 -10.58 -12.26 -3.83
N THR A 149 -9.28 -11.98 -3.89
CA THR A 149 -8.32 -12.20 -2.81
C THR A 149 -7.23 -11.15 -2.86
N ILE A 150 -6.90 -10.58 -1.72
CA ILE A 150 -5.89 -9.55 -1.53
C ILE A 150 -4.75 -10.17 -0.73
N PHE A 151 -3.51 -9.95 -1.18
CA PHE A 151 -2.32 -10.42 -0.46
C PHE A 151 -2.30 -9.85 0.96
N TYR A 152 -1.92 -10.66 1.96
CA TYR A 152 -2.12 -10.32 3.37
C TYR A 152 -1.51 -8.95 3.78
N ASN A 153 -0.31 -8.63 3.28
CA ASN A 153 0.33 -7.33 3.50
C ASN A 153 -0.54 -6.15 3.00
N ASN A 154 -1.05 -6.26 1.77
CA ASN A 154 -1.92 -5.24 1.19
C ASN A 154 -3.24 -5.16 1.93
N PHE A 155 -3.79 -6.30 2.35
CA PHE A 155 -5.02 -6.35 3.12
C PHE A 155 -4.88 -5.63 4.47
N ILE A 156 -3.77 -5.87 5.20
CA ILE A 156 -3.46 -5.16 6.45
C ILE A 156 -3.34 -3.65 6.18
N PHE A 157 -2.60 -3.26 5.15
CA PHE A 157 -2.42 -1.85 4.76
C PHE A 157 -3.76 -1.16 4.47
N ILE A 158 -4.55 -1.73 3.56
CA ILE A 158 -5.84 -1.19 3.10
C ILE A 158 -6.81 -1.06 4.28
N THR A 159 -6.96 -2.11 5.07
CA THR A 159 -7.91 -2.14 6.19
C THR A 159 -7.56 -1.08 7.23
N PHE A 160 -6.28 -0.96 7.60
CA PHE A 160 -5.84 0.06 8.54
C PHE A 160 -5.97 1.48 7.96
N TYR A 161 -5.59 1.68 6.70
CA TYR A 161 -5.68 2.97 6.03
C TYR A 161 -7.13 3.49 6.01
N ILE A 162 -8.06 2.62 5.62
CA ILE A 162 -9.49 2.93 5.58
C ILE A 162 -10.03 3.23 6.99
N ALA A 163 -9.73 2.38 7.98
CA ALA A 163 -10.17 2.58 9.36
C ALA A 163 -9.60 3.88 9.97
N TYR A 164 -8.28 4.07 9.90
CA TYR A 164 -7.59 5.09 10.66
C TYR A 164 -7.52 6.45 9.94
N TYR A 165 -7.18 6.48 8.65
CA TYR A 165 -6.99 7.74 7.92
C TYR A 165 -8.25 8.24 7.23
N LEU A 166 -9.07 7.33 6.70
CA LEU A 166 -10.37 7.66 6.10
C LEU A 166 -11.52 7.69 7.12
N LYS A 167 -11.25 7.27 8.37
CA LYS A 167 -12.19 7.31 9.51
C LYS A 167 -13.45 6.47 9.29
N GLU A 168 -13.30 5.35 8.60
CA GLU A 168 -14.38 4.38 8.44
C GLU A 168 -14.58 3.54 9.69
N ASN A 169 -15.82 3.09 9.89
CA ASN A 169 -16.20 2.25 11.02
C ASN A 169 -15.78 0.79 10.80
N ILE A 170 -14.47 0.54 10.87
CA ILE A 170 -13.88 -0.80 10.75
C ILE A 170 -13.35 -1.22 12.12
N ASN A 171 -13.85 -2.34 12.65
CA ASN A 171 -13.31 -2.93 13.87
C ASN A 171 -12.04 -3.74 13.56
N LEU A 172 -10.89 -3.08 13.60
CA LEU A 172 -9.60 -3.70 13.30
C LEU A 172 -9.25 -4.90 14.20
N LYS A 173 -9.88 -5.06 15.37
CA LYS A 173 -9.68 -6.25 16.22
C LYS A 173 -10.08 -7.54 15.49
N ASN A 174 -11.06 -7.46 14.59
CA ASN A 174 -11.55 -8.60 13.82
C ASN A 174 -10.52 -9.13 12.83
N ILE A 175 -9.46 -8.38 12.50
CA ILE A 175 -8.41 -8.86 11.58
C ILE A 175 -7.76 -10.15 12.11
N SER A 176 -7.72 -10.30 13.43
CA SER A 176 -7.20 -11.47 14.12
C SER A 176 -7.98 -12.75 13.80
N LYS A 177 -9.26 -12.67 13.43
CA LYS A 177 -10.04 -13.87 13.02
C LYS A 177 -9.51 -14.51 11.74
N TYR A 178 -8.79 -13.74 10.93
CA TYR A 178 -8.37 -14.10 9.57
C TYR A 178 -6.87 -14.23 9.41
N MET A 179 -6.10 -13.60 10.29
CA MET A 179 -4.66 -13.74 10.28
C MET A 179 -4.06 -13.55 11.66
N GLY A 180 -2.98 -14.28 11.86
CA GLY A 180 -2.11 -14.21 13.00
C GLY A 180 -1.59 -12.80 13.29
N PHE A 181 -1.60 -12.41 14.55
CA PHE A 181 -1.08 -11.11 14.97
C PHE A 181 0.42 -10.92 14.70
N CYS A 182 1.18 -12.02 14.58
CA CYS A 182 2.60 -12.00 14.21
C CYS A 182 2.83 -11.40 12.81
N TYR A 183 1.81 -11.40 11.94
CA TYR A 183 1.86 -10.73 10.64
C TYR A 183 1.35 -9.28 10.75
N VAL A 184 0.23 -9.08 11.44
CA VAL A 184 -0.47 -7.79 11.51
C VAL A 184 0.36 -6.73 12.21
N SER A 185 0.79 -7.00 13.44
CA SER A 185 1.41 -6.00 14.31
C SER A 185 2.74 -5.50 13.74
N PRO A 186 3.70 -6.36 13.34
CA PRO A 186 4.95 -5.90 12.73
C PRO A 186 4.73 -5.08 11.45
N TYR A 187 3.81 -5.52 10.59
CA TYR A 187 3.51 -4.81 9.35
C TYR A 187 2.93 -3.41 9.61
N LEU A 188 1.94 -3.29 10.51
CA LEU A 188 1.35 -2.01 10.87
C LEU A 188 2.37 -1.05 11.49
N LYS A 189 3.22 -1.54 12.40
CA LYS A 189 4.28 -0.74 13.03
C LYS A 189 5.30 -0.27 11.99
N ASN A 190 5.66 -1.11 11.03
CA ASN A 190 6.57 -0.73 9.95
C ASN A 190 5.97 0.36 9.04
N LYS A 191 4.72 0.17 8.59
CA LYS A 191 4.11 1.06 7.59
C LYS A 191 3.54 2.36 8.17
N PHE A 192 3.03 2.33 9.40
CA PHE A 192 2.32 3.46 10.02
C PHE A 192 3.01 4.00 11.26
N GLY A 193 4.05 3.34 11.75
CA GLY A 193 4.76 3.72 12.97
C GLY A 193 5.54 5.01 12.90
N GLY A 194 5.59 5.73 11.76
CA GLY A 194 6.12 7.09 11.68
C GLY A 194 5.14 8.16 12.18
N ASP A 195 3.84 7.87 12.23
CA ASP A 195 2.84 8.70 12.88
C ASP A 195 2.64 8.21 14.32
N ILE A 196 3.09 8.99 15.31
CA ILE A 196 2.98 8.60 16.72
C ILE A 196 1.55 8.32 17.15
N LYS A 197 0.55 8.99 16.56
CA LYS A 197 -0.86 8.76 16.89
C LYS A 197 -1.39 7.48 16.27
N ALA A 198 -0.94 7.14 15.06
CA ALA A 198 -1.24 5.85 14.45
C ALA A 198 -0.60 4.72 15.27
N LEU A 199 0.66 4.90 15.69
CA LEU A 199 1.36 3.94 16.54
C LEU A 199 0.64 3.73 17.88
N GLU A 200 0.29 4.80 18.60
CA GLU A 200 -0.53 4.73 19.82
C GLU A 200 -1.83 3.95 19.61
N TYR A 201 -2.50 4.19 18.48
CA TYR A 201 -3.75 3.50 18.14
C TYR A 201 -3.53 2.00 17.84
N ILE A 202 -2.47 1.65 17.08
CA ILE A 202 -2.08 0.25 16.82
C ILE A 202 -1.81 -0.46 18.14
N ILE A 203 -1.11 0.19 19.06
CA ILE A 203 -0.77 -0.42 20.35
C ILE A 203 -2.05 -0.76 21.13
N ILE A 204 -2.91 0.24 21.30
CA ILE A 204 -4.12 0.10 22.11
C ILE A 204 -5.10 -0.92 21.53
N ASN A 205 -5.27 -0.93 20.19
CA ASN A 205 -6.34 -1.69 19.56
C ASN A 205 -5.90 -3.04 18.99
N ILE A 206 -4.62 -3.20 18.66
CA ILE A 206 -4.09 -4.42 18.04
C ILE A 206 -3.13 -5.11 19.01
N CYS A 207 -2.10 -4.40 19.47
CA CYS A 207 -1.04 -4.99 20.28
C CYS A 207 -1.52 -5.45 21.66
N ASN A 208 -2.34 -4.70 22.38
CA ASN A 208 -2.78 -5.09 23.73
C ASN A 208 -3.53 -6.45 23.79
N ASN A 209 -3.92 -7.02 22.64
CA ASN A 209 -4.52 -8.36 22.55
C ASN A 209 -3.50 -9.48 22.28
N ILE A 210 -2.23 -9.14 22.02
CA ILE A 210 -1.14 -10.08 21.80
C ILE A 210 -0.39 -10.21 23.12
N LYS A 211 -0.52 -11.33 23.82
CA LYS A 211 0.01 -11.40 25.18
C LYS A 211 1.56 -11.38 25.27
N TYR A 212 2.31 -11.79 24.23
CA TYR A 212 3.75 -12.12 24.41
C TYR A 212 4.70 -11.90 23.21
N ASP A 213 4.38 -11.05 22.24
CA ASP A 213 5.21 -10.88 21.01
C ASP A 213 6.13 -9.66 21.02
N TYR A 214 6.69 -9.32 22.18
CA TYR A 214 7.21 -7.98 22.38
C TYR A 214 8.73 -7.86 22.52
N CYS A 215 9.40 -8.52 23.47
CA CYS A 215 10.84 -8.34 23.61
C CYS A 215 11.69 -9.15 22.61
N TYR A 216 11.12 -10.13 21.90
CA TYR A 216 11.86 -11.06 21.02
C TYR A 216 11.87 -10.66 19.53
N VAL A 217 11.43 -9.45 19.21
CA VAL A 217 11.55 -8.89 17.86
C VAL A 217 13.00 -8.49 17.56
N PRO A 218 13.42 -8.44 16.28
CA PRO A 218 14.74 -7.90 15.94
C PRO A 218 14.88 -6.44 16.39
N LEU A 219 13.92 -5.60 16.00
CA LEU A 219 13.85 -4.20 16.37
C LEU A 219 12.53 -3.91 17.07
N ARG A 220 12.62 -3.29 18.24
CA ARG A 220 11.47 -2.80 19.01
C ARG A 220 10.79 -1.67 18.23
N LEU A 221 11.51 -0.60 17.93
CA LEU A 221 11.01 0.50 17.12
C LEU A 221 12.04 0.93 16.10
N TYR A 222 11.56 1.33 14.92
CA TYR A 222 12.40 2.04 13.98
C TYR A 222 12.87 3.35 14.61
N PRO A 223 14.15 3.70 14.43
CA PRO A 223 14.73 4.83 15.11
C PRO A 223 14.44 6.13 14.35
N ILE A 224 13.15 6.43 14.20
CA ILE A 224 12.60 7.60 13.48
C ILE A 224 12.07 8.68 14.44
N TYR A 225 12.48 8.61 15.72
CA TYR A 225 12.02 9.45 16.82
C TYR A 225 13.21 10.03 17.59
N PRO A 226 13.09 11.17 18.28
CA PRO A 226 14.08 11.55 19.28
C PRO A 226 14.28 10.41 20.31
N LEU A 227 15.51 10.17 20.77
CA LEU A 227 15.86 8.96 21.54
C LEU A 227 15.00 8.81 22.81
N ASN A 228 14.80 9.91 23.54
CA ASN A 228 13.97 9.92 24.75
C ASN A 228 12.51 9.56 24.48
N LEU A 229 11.99 9.99 23.32
CA LEU A 229 10.65 9.64 22.89
C LEU A 229 10.58 8.17 22.48
N LEU A 230 11.59 7.67 21.76
CA LEU A 230 11.69 6.27 21.40
C LEU A 230 11.70 5.38 22.64
N LYS A 231 12.53 5.69 23.65
CA LYS A 231 12.58 4.99 24.95
C LYS A 231 11.19 4.94 25.60
N LYS A 232 10.53 6.09 25.70
CA LYS A 232 9.20 6.23 26.31
C LYS A 232 8.11 5.47 25.57
N ILE A 233 8.15 5.42 24.24
CA ILE A 233 7.18 4.66 23.45
C ILE A 233 7.50 3.17 23.56
N SER A 234 8.77 2.79 23.35
CA SER A 234 9.26 1.41 23.40
C SER A 234 8.81 0.71 24.69
N SER A 235 8.98 1.34 25.85
CA SER A 235 8.56 0.78 27.14
C SER A 235 7.05 0.65 27.34
N LYS A 236 6.22 1.32 26.54
CA LYS A 236 4.75 1.14 26.56
C LYS A 236 4.27 0.02 25.64
N ILE A 237 5.06 -0.32 24.63
CA ILE A 237 4.74 -1.35 23.65
C ILE A 237 5.32 -2.69 24.08
N TYR A 238 6.55 -2.64 24.57
CA TYR A 238 7.40 -3.79 24.71
C TYR A 238 7.72 -4.09 26.16
N GLU A 239 7.54 -5.36 26.53
CA GLU A 239 8.13 -5.90 27.75
C GLU A 239 9.65 -5.63 27.77
N PRO A 240 10.26 -5.53 28.96
CA PRO A 240 11.72 -5.44 29.07
C PRO A 240 12.42 -6.60 28.35
N ASN A 241 13.60 -6.34 27.80
CA ASN A 241 14.44 -7.39 27.22
C ASN A 241 14.89 -8.32 28.35
N ILE A 242 15.02 -9.60 28.06
CA ILE A 242 15.72 -10.51 28.96
C ILE A 242 17.22 -10.35 28.77
N LEU A 243 17.68 -10.24 27.52
CA LEU A 243 19.09 -10.04 27.20
C LEU A 243 19.46 -8.56 27.33
N TYR A 244 20.65 -8.29 27.85
CA TYR A 244 21.14 -6.92 27.98
C TYR A 244 22.49 -6.77 27.32
N PHE A 245 22.57 -5.78 26.44
CA PHE A 245 23.82 -5.30 25.87
C PHE A 245 24.58 -4.48 26.90
N LYS A 246 25.87 -4.74 27.07
CA LYS A 246 26.79 -4.03 27.98
C LYS A 246 27.95 -3.46 27.19
N HIS A 247 28.27 -2.19 27.44
CA HIS A 247 29.37 -1.50 26.78
C HIS A 247 29.87 -0.33 27.63
N ASP A 248 31.15 0.02 27.49
CA ASP A 248 31.78 1.07 28.29
C ASP A 248 31.18 2.46 28.01
N ASP A 249 30.87 2.74 26.74
CA ASP A 249 30.06 3.91 26.36
C ASP A 249 28.58 3.66 26.67
N LYS A 250 28.09 4.35 27.71
CA LYS A 250 26.69 4.30 28.14
C LYS A 250 25.69 4.81 27.11
N ASN A 251 26.09 5.68 26.19
CA ASN A 251 25.20 6.13 25.13
C ASN A 251 24.94 5.01 24.12
N ILE A 252 25.96 4.23 23.79
CA ILE A 252 25.83 3.05 22.92
C ILE A 252 25.02 1.98 23.65
N GLU A 253 25.34 1.70 24.92
CA GLU A 253 24.61 0.75 25.76
C GLU A 253 23.11 1.07 25.79
N ASP A 254 22.77 2.31 26.13
CA ASP A 254 21.39 2.79 26.20
C ASP A 254 20.68 2.71 24.85
N PHE A 255 21.34 3.13 23.78
CA PHE A 255 20.76 3.13 22.44
C PHE A 255 20.39 1.72 22.00
N ILE A 256 21.36 0.79 22.04
CA ILE A 256 21.17 -0.61 21.60
C ILE A 256 20.07 -1.29 22.42
N ASN A 257 20.09 -1.15 23.75
CA ASN A 257 19.04 -1.73 24.61
C ASN A 257 17.65 -1.10 24.41
N SER A 258 17.58 0.12 23.86
CA SER A 258 16.30 0.79 23.59
C SER A 258 15.65 0.34 22.28
N ILE A 259 16.47 0.03 21.27
CA ILE A 259 16.01 -0.26 19.90
C ILE A 259 15.99 -1.75 19.58
N CYS A 260 16.92 -2.55 20.12
CA CYS A 260 17.03 -3.97 19.81
C CYS A 260 16.14 -4.79 20.75
N GLY A 261 15.49 -5.81 20.20
CA GLY A 261 14.93 -6.89 21.01
C GLY A 261 15.92 -8.04 21.18
N ASP A 262 15.57 -9.00 22.03
CA ASP A 262 16.39 -10.16 22.39
C ASP A 262 16.82 -10.99 21.17
N SER A 263 15.98 -11.06 20.12
CA SER A 263 16.36 -11.77 18.89
C SER A 263 17.57 -11.13 18.20
N GLU A 264 17.70 -9.82 18.24
CA GLU A 264 18.83 -9.14 17.60
C GLU A 264 20.04 -9.12 18.52
N LEU A 265 19.84 -8.92 19.82
CA LEU A 265 20.91 -9.03 20.82
C LEU A 265 21.62 -10.38 20.74
N ARG A 266 20.88 -11.49 20.59
CA ARG A 266 21.45 -12.83 20.40
C ARG A 266 22.28 -12.95 19.12
N LYS A 267 21.84 -12.34 18.01
CA LYS A 267 22.58 -12.39 16.74
C LYS A 267 23.89 -11.61 16.84
N ILE A 268 23.86 -10.43 17.48
CA ILE A 268 25.04 -9.59 17.71
C ILE A 268 26.12 -10.39 18.47
N ASP A 269 25.71 -11.11 19.53
CA ASP A 269 26.62 -11.93 20.34
C ASP A 269 27.28 -13.05 19.51
N ASN A 270 26.47 -13.79 18.74
CA ASN A 270 26.97 -14.89 17.92
C ASN A 270 27.95 -14.45 16.82
N GLN A 271 27.79 -13.22 16.32
CA GLN A 271 28.62 -12.69 15.23
C GLN A 271 29.87 -11.96 15.76
N GLY A 272 29.88 -11.53 17.02
CA GLY A 272 30.98 -10.76 17.61
C GLY A 272 31.11 -9.33 17.07
N TYR A 273 30.15 -8.87 16.25
CA TYR A 273 30.04 -7.51 15.76
C TYR A 273 28.57 -7.11 15.55
N ILE A 274 28.32 -5.80 15.57
CA ILE A 274 26.98 -5.23 15.37
C ILE A 274 26.65 -5.22 13.87
N ASN A 275 25.98 -6.28 13.41
CA ASN A 275 25.34 -6.35 12.09
C ASN A 275 23.83 -6.18 12.21
N ILE A 276 23.40 -5.19 13.00
CA ILE A 276 22.00 -5.00 13.42
C ILE A 276 21.05 -4.77 12.22
N PHE A 277 21.59 -4.57 11.04
CA PHE A 277 20.92 -3.91 9.95
C PHE A 277 21.41 -4.48 8.62
N SER A 278 20.51 -5.07 7.82
CA SER A 278 20.72 -5.18 6.38
C SER A 278 21.23 -3.84 5.83
N LYS A 279 21.95 -3.82 4.69
CA LYS A 279 22.44 -2.58 4.04
C LYS A 279 21.42 -1.42 4.02
N SER A 280 20.12 -1.73 3.94
CA SER A 280 19.00 -0.77 3.98
C SER A 280 18.83 0.00 5.31
N ASN A 281 19.28 -0.56 6.43
CA ASN A 281 19.04 -0.06 7.78
C ASN A 281 20.29 0.57 8.43
N GLU A 282 21.46 0.55 7.77
CA GLU A 282 22.70 1.18 8.27
C GLU A 282 22.55 2.70 8.48
N SER A 283 21.65 3.31 7.72
CA SER A 283 21.24 4.71 7.85
C SER A 283 20.79 5.07 9.27
N TYR A 284 20.26 4.12 10.02
CA TYR A 284 19.77 4.33 11.38
C TYR A 284 20.87 4.57 12.41
N LEU A 285 22.02 3.90 12.32
CA LEU A 285 23.14 4.18 13.21
C LEU A 285 23.70 5.58 12.93
N TYR A 286 23.78 5.94 11.65
CA TYR A 286 24.19 7.27 11.21
C TYR A 286 23.25 8.35 11.75
N GLU A 287 21.94 8.12 11.73
CA GLU A 287 20.95 9.07 12.24
C GLU A 287 21.19 9.48 13.70
N TYR A 288 21.77 8.59 14.52
CA TYR A 288 22.03 8.84 15.95
C TYR A 288 23.51 9.11 16.23
N LYS A 289 24.34 9.24 15.19
CA LYS A 289 25.80 9.37 15.30
C LYS A 289 26.42 8.23 16.12
N ILE A 290 25.99 7.00 15.87
CA ILE A 290 26.56 5.77 16.45
C ILE A 290 27.52 5.17 15.42
N THR A 291 28.73 4.83 15.85
CA THR A 291 29.74 4.23 14.97
C THR A 291 29.32 2.82 14.58
N LYS A 292 29.74 2.37 13.39
CA LYS A 292 29.42 1.04 12.87
C LYS A 292 30.26 -0.05 13.54
N ASP A 293 31.51 0.29 13.89
CA ASP A 293 32.48 -0.61 14.48
C ASP A 293 32.44 -0.56 16.01
N ILE A 294 31.32 -1.00 16.59
CA ILE A 294 31.19 -1.14 18.04
C ILE A 294 31.93 -2.41 18.47
N LYS A 295 32.92 -2.25 19.36
CA LYS A 295 33.77 -3.32 19.90
C LYS A 295 33.60 -3.38 21.43
N ASN A 296 34.18 -4.40 22.07
CA ASN A 296 34.25 -4.51 23.54
C ASN A 296 32.88 -4.45 24.21
N PHE A 297 31.89 -5.15 23.63
CA PHE A 297 30.58 -5.32 24.26
C PHE A 297 30.43 -6.74 24.79
N SER A 298 29.43 -6.94 25.66
CA SER A 298 28.96 -8.28 26.05
C SER A 298 27.44 -8.32 26.10
N ILE A 299 26.86 -9.48 25.80
CA ILE A 299 25.44 -9.75 26.05
C ILE A 299 25.31 -10.58 27.32
N THR A 300 24.40 -10.20 28.20
CA THR A 300 24.21 -10.84 29.50
C THR A 300 22.81 -11.45 29.65
N ASN A 301 22.64 -12.28 30.68
CA ASN A 301 21.37 -12.92 31.09
C ASN A 301 20.82 -14.06 30.21
N TYR A 302 21.72 -14.82 29.57
CA TYR A 302 21.34 -15.98 28.74
C TYR A 302 20.60 -17.11 29.48
N LYS A 303 20.89 -17.32 30.77
CA LYS A 303 20.23 -18.36 31.57
C LYS A 303 18.71 -18.14 31.61
N GLU A 304 18.28 -16.92 31.91
CA GLU A 304 16.87 -16.56 31.95
C GLU A 304 16.25 -16.60 30.54
N TYR A 305 17.00 -16.18 29.52
CA TYR A 305 16.54 -16.23 28.13
C TYR A 305 16.20 -17.66 27.69
N HIS A 306 17.07 -18.63 27.97
CA HIS A 306 16.84 -20.04 27.62
C HIS A 306 15.67 -20.67 28.37
N LEU A 307 15.36 -20.23 29.60
CA LEU A 307 14.18 -20.68 30.33
C LEU A 307 12.88 -20.21 29.68
N ASN A 308 12.89 -19.05 29.03
CA ASN A 308 11.68 -18.44 28.48
C ASN A 308 11.48 -18.71 26.97
N ILE A 309 12.54 -18.97 26.19
CA ILE A 309 12.48 -19.06 24.72
C ILE A 309 11.47 -20.09 24.19
N LYS A 310 11.34 -21.25 24.86
CA LYS A 310 10.45 -22.33 24.41
C LYS A 310 8.98 -21.91 24.40
N LYS A 311 8.52 -21.32 25.51
CA LYS A 311 7.15 -20.81 25.68
C LYS A 311 6.76 -19.81 24.59
N LEU A 312 7.73 -19.09 24.06
CA LEU A 312 7.51 -18.04 23.06
C LEU A 312 7.44 -18.59 21.65
N ASN A 313 8.30 -19.55 21.31
CA ASN A 313 8.24 -20.25 20.03
C ASN A 313 6.88 -20.94 19.86
N ASP A 314 6.40 -21.59 20.92
CA ASP A 314 5.09 -22.25 20.94
C ASP A 314 3.97 -21.22 20.66
N ASN A 315 3.93 -20.09 21.38
CA ASN A 315 2.94 -19.02 21.15
C ASN A 315 3.04 -18.37 19.76
N SER A 316 4.25 -18.20 19.21
CA SER A 316 4.46 -17.63 17.88
C SER A 316 3.84 -18.55 16.81
N SER A 317 4.06 -19.86 16.95
CA SER A 317 3.49 -20.85 16.05
C SER A 317 1.96 -20.86 16.07
N GLU A 318 1.34 -20.77 17.26
CA GLU A 318 -0.12 -20.71 17.43
C GLU A 318 -0.74 -19.45 16.79
N ASN A 319 0.03 -18.36 16.77
CA ASN A 319 -0.37 -17.09 16.18
C ASN A 319 0.09 -16.90 14.74
N SER A 320 0.57 -17.94 14.06
CA SER A 320 1.11 -17.87 12.69
C SER A 320 0.18 -18.56 11.68
N TYR A 321 -0.93 -17.92 11.34
CA TYR A 321 -1.88 -18.41 10.33
C TYR A 321 -2.41 -17.30 9.43
N ILE A 322 -2.91 -17.68 8.25
CA ILE A 322 -3.55 -16.77 7.28
C ILE A 322 -4.71 -17.51 6.57
N LYS A 323 -5.94 -17.03 6.74
CA LYS A 323 -7.13 -17.48 6.01
C LYS A 323 -7.28 -16.69 4.72
N ARG A 324 -6.52 -17.08 3.69
CA ARG A 324 -6.38 -16.31 2.44
C ARG A 324 -7.71 -15.99 1.76
N GLU A 325 -8.66 -16.92 1.78
CA GLU A 325 -9.96 -16.78 1.12
C GLU A 325 -10.85 -15.70 1.73
N ASP A 326 -10.59 -15.31 2.98
CA ASP A 326 -11.32 -14.28 3.70
C ASP A 326 -10.70 -12.87 3.55
N LEU A 327 -9.55 -12.76 2.87
CA LEU A 327 -8.82 -11.51 2.71
C LEU A 327 -9.29 -10.74 1.46
N TRP A 328 -10.51 -10.22 1.50
CA TRP A 328 -11.10 -9.47 0.39
C TRP A 328 -12.15 -8.47 0.89
N PHE A 329 -12.62 -7.57 0.01
CA PHE A 329 -13.57 -6.52 0.37
C PHE A 329 -14.96 -7.03 0.81
N GLY A 330 -15.36 -8.25 0.43
CA GLY A 330 -16.63 -8.84 0.86
C GLY A 330 -16.63 -9.40 2.29
N ASN A 331 -15.52 -9.26 3.03
CA ASN A 331 -15.45 -9.67 4.44
C ASN A 331 -16.30 -8.75 5.32
N LYS A 332 -17.51 -9.21 5.68
CA LYS A 332 -18.52 -8.45 6.46
C LYS A 332 -18.07 -8.11 7.90
N ASP A 333 -17.08 -8.81 8.46
CA ASP A 333 -16.54 -8.50 9.79
C ASP A 333 -15.62 -7.26 9.78
N LEU A 334 -15.10 -6.89 8.60
CA LEU A 334 -14.15 -5.80 8.44
C LEU A 334 -14.70 -4.66 7.56
N PHE A 335 -15.46 -4.98 6.52
CA PHE A 335 -16.06 -4.00 5.62
C PHE A 335 -17.59 -4.04 5.72
N ASN A 336 -18.19 -2.88 5.98
CA ASN A 336 -19.64 -2.75 6.12
C ASN A 336 -20.22 -2.02 4.91
N PHE A 337 -20.31 -2.72 3.79
CA PHE A 337 -21.00 -2.22 2.60
C PHE A 337 -22.52 -2.43 2.73
N ASN A 338 -23.31 -1.50 2.22
CA ASN A 338 -24.77 -1.60 2.15
C ASN A 338 -25.26 -2.37 0.91
N PHE A 339 -24.36 -3.04 0.21
CA PHE A 339 -24.61 -3.90 -0.94
C PHE A 339 -23.77 -5.16 -0.81
N GLU A 340 -24.18 -6.22 -1.51
CA GLU A 340 -23.44 -7.48 -1.52
C GLU A 340 -22.40 -7.48 -2.64
N LEU A 341 -21.23 -8.05 -2.34
CA LEU A 341 -20.12 -8.21 -3.26
C LEU A 341 -20.02 -9.67 -3.66
N LYS A 342 -19.81 -9.94 -4.95
CA LYS A 342 -19.70 -11.30 -5.51
C LYS A 342 -18.23 -11.70 -5.64
N LYS A 343 -17.91 -12.98 -5.53
CA LYS A 343 -16.60 -13.48 -5.99
C LYS A 343 -16.73 -13.90 -7.44
N TYR A 344 -15.83 -13.44 -8.29
CA TYR A 344 -15.78 -13.81 -9.71
C TYR A 344 -14.74 -14.91 -9.99
N HIS A 345 -14.14 -15.47 -8.94
CA HIS A 345 -13.11 -16.50 -8.96
C HIS A 345 -11.93 -16.20 -9.89
N LEU A 346 -11.45 -14.96 -9.92
CA LEU A 346 -10.33 -14.60 -10.78
C LEU A 346 -8.99 -15.02 -10.16
N LYS A 347 -8.59 -16.27 -10.36
CA LYS A 347 -7.21 -16.71 -10.14
C LYS A 347 -6.45 -16.66 -11.46
N TYR A 348 -5.25 -16.10 -11.46
CA TYR A 348 -4.39 -16.03 -12.66
C TYR A 348 -4.22 -17.40 -13.34
N ASN A 349 -4.14 -18.49 -12.56
CA ASN A 349 -4.01 -19.84 -13.08
C ASN A 349 -5.29 -20.39 -13.74
N GLU A 350 -6.47 -19.81 -13.48
CA GLU A 350 -7.71 -20.28 -14.09
C GLU A 350 -7.80 -19.99 -15.59
N ARG A 351 -6.92 -19.13 -16.12
CA ARG A 351 -6.75 -18.97 -17.57
C ARG A 351 -6.36 -20.29 -18.27
N TYR A 352 -5.69 -21.19 -17.55
CA TYR A 352 -5.26 -22.50 -18.04
C TYR A 352 -6.30 -23.61 -17.86
N ASN A 353 -7.46 -23.30 -17.29
CA ASN A 353 -8.55 -24.28 -17.17
C ASN A 353 -9.28 -24.52 -18.50
N TYR A 354 -9.03 -23.68 -19.50
CA TYR A 354 -9.65 -23.74 -20.81
C TYR A 354 -8.58 -24.04 -21.84
N SER A 355 -8.98 -24.65 -22.96
CA SER A 355 -8.17 -24.78 -24.16
C SER A 355 -8.33 -23.58 -25.09
N TYR A 356 -7.39 -23.37 -26.01
CA TYR A 356 -7.45 -22.25 -26.97
C TYR A 356 -8.76 -22.29 -27.76
N ARG A 357 -9.21 -23.48 -28.18
CA ARG A 357 -10.48 -23.67 -28.91
C ARG A 357 -11.70 -23.27 -28.09
N GLU A 358 -11.68 -23.50 -26.78
CA GLU A 358 -12.77 -23.06 -25.90
C GLU A 358 -12.79 -21.54 -25.77
N ILE A 359 -11.64 -20.91 -25.58
CA ILE A 359 -11.53 -19.44 -25.51
C ILE A 359 -11.91 -18.80 -26.85
N ASP A 360 -11.48 -19.36 -27.98
CA ASP A 360 -11.85 -18.89 -29.31
C ASP A 360 -13.38 -18.98 -29.52
N LYS A 361 -13.98 -20.09 -29.11
CA LYS A 361 -15.44 -20.24 -29.09
C LYS A 361 -16.10 -19.19 -28.19
N PHE A 362 -15.56 -18.94 -26.99
CA PHE A 362 -16.08 -17.91 -26.10
C PHE A 362 -15.98 -16.52 -26.72
N SER A 363 -14.85 -16.18 -27.31
CA SER A 363 -14.59 -14.94 -28.06
C SER A 363 -15.66 -14.72 -29.14
N LEU A 364 -15.89 -15.70 -30.01
CA LEU A 364 -16.89 -15.64 -31.08
C LEU A 364 -18.31 -15.42 -30.50
N ILE A 365 -18.71 -16.21 -29.51
CA ILE A 365 -20.02 -16.07 -28.85
C ILE A 365 -20.19 -14.68 -28.24
N PHE A 366 -19.17 -14.18 -27.54
CA PHE A 366 -19.23 -12.88 -26.91
C PHE A 366 -19.37 -11.77 -27.94
N ARG A 367 -18.55 -11.80 -29.00
CA ARG A 367 -18.58 -10.80 -30.05
C ARG A 367 -19.94 -10.74 -30.72
N ASP A 368 -20.46 -11.88 -31.16
CA ASP A 368 -21.71 -11.95 -31.91
C ASP A 368 -22.90 -11.49 -31.05
N LYS A 369 -22.87 -11.74 -29.74
CA LYS A 369 -23.96 -11.40 -28.82
C LYS A 369 -23.88 -10.00 -28.19
N TYR A 370 -22.67 -9.49 -27.96
CA TYR A 370 -22.44 -8.29 -27.15
C TYR A 370 -21.72 -7.15 -27.88
N LEU A 371 -20.96 -7.47 -28.93
CA LEU A 371 -20.15 -6.51 -29.68
C LEU A 371 -20.58 -6.37 -31.15
N ASN A 372 -21.76 -6.88 -31.52
CA ASN A 372 -22.42 -6.53 -32.78
C ASN A 372 -22.83 -5.03 -32.79
N ASP A 373 -23.10 -4.47 -33.96
CA ASP A 373 -23.34 -3.03 -34.15
C ASP A 373 -24.42 -2.45 -33.23
N ASP A 374 -25.53 -3.18 -33.06
CA ASP A 374 -26.66 -2.75 -32.24
C ASP A 374 -26.29 -2.67 -30.76
N GLU A 375 -25.61 -3.71 -30.26
CA GLU A 375 -25.25 -3.84 -28.85
C GLU A 375 -24.02 -3.03 -28.48
N LEU A 376 -23.01 -2.98 -29.35
CA LEU A 376 -21.79 -2.22 -29.14
C LEU A 376 -22.10 -0.74 -28.89
N SER A 377 -23.06 -0.17 -29.63
CA SER A 377 -23.47 1.23 -29.43
C SER A 377 -23.97 1.51 -28.00
N LYS A 378 -24.62 0.53 -27.36
CA LYS A 378 -25.15 0.62 -25.99
C LYS A 378 -24.03 0.43 -24.98
N VAL A 379 -23.16 -0.57 -25.19
CA VAL A 379 -21.94 -0.80 -24.39
C VAL A 379 -21.05 0.44 -24.35
N LEU A 380 -20.86 1.11 -25.49
CA LEU A 380 -20.04 2.32 -25.58
C LEU A 380 -20.66 3.55 -24.93
N LYS A 381 -21.99 3.66 -24.88
CA LYS A 381 -22.68 4.82 -24.30
C LYS A 381 -22.76 4.78 -22.78
N ASP A 382 -22.85 3.58 -22.20
CA ASP A 382 -22.99 3.39 -20.77
C ASP A 382 -22.02 2.30 -20.26
N PRO A 383 -21.01 2.66 -19.43
CA PRO A 383 -20.05 1.69 -18.90
C PRO A 383 -20.69 0.61 -18.02
N GLU A 384 -21.91 0.81 -17.50
CA GLU A 384 -22.62 -0.21 -16.70
C GLU A 384 -23.51 -1.12 -17.52
N TYR A 385 -23.79 -0.80 -18.78
CA TYR A 385 -24.71 -1.57 -19.62
C TYR A 385 -24.26 -3.02 -19.76
N ILE A 386 -22.97 -3.25 -20.04
CA ILE A 386 -22.43 -4.61 -20.18
C ILE A 386 -22.44 -5.38 -18.85
N LEU A 387 -22.30 -4.68 -17.72
CA LEU A 387 -22.40 -5.29 -16.39
C LEU A 387 -23.83 -5.77 -16.14
N TYR A 388 -24.82 -4.89 -16.34
CA TYR A 388 -26.22 -5.26 -16.19
C TYR A 388 -26.62 -6.39 -17.13
N LYS A 389 -26.19 -6.34 -18.39
CA LYS A 389 -26.57 -7.34 -19.38
C LYS A 389 -25.98 -8.72 -19.04
N SER A 390 -24.70 -8.76 -18.64
CA SER A 390 -24.03 -10.00 -18.27
C SER A 390 -24.60 -10.65 -17.01
N GLU A 391 -24.96 -9.85 -16.00
CA GLU A 391 -25.60 -10.37 -14.77
C GLU A 391 -26.97 -11.02 -15.02
N ASN A 392 -27.70 -10.57 -16.04
CA ASN A 392 -29.03 -11.07 -16.37
C ASN A 392 -29.01 -12.14 -17.49
N ASP A 393 -27.86 -12.44 -18.07
CA ASP A 393 -27.74 -13.44 -19.12
C ASP A 393 -27.49 -14.82 -18.55
N THR A 394 -28.58 -15.56 -18.33
CA THR A 394 -28.56 -16.95 -17.84
C THR A 394 -27.87 -17.94 -18.78
N THR A 395 -27.59 -17.54 -20.03
CA THR A 395 -26.90 -18.39 -21.02
C THR A 395 -25.39 -18.15 -21.04
N MET A 396 -24.89 -17.11 -20.36
CA MET A 396 -23.47 -16.82 -20.27
C MET A 396 -22.86 -17.56 -19.09
N GLU A 397 -21.97 -18.50 -19.39
CA GLU A 397 -21.18 -19.17 -18.36
C GLU A 397 -20.30 -18.15 -17.63
N HIS A 398 -20.32 -18.12 -16.30
CA HIS A 398 -19.40 -17.26 -15.56
C HIS A 398 -17.99 -17.86 -15.59
N ASN A 399 -17.17 -17.37 -16.52
CA ASN A 399 -15.79 -17.82 -16.70
C ASN A 399 -14.78 -16.67 -16.66
N TYR A 400 -13.50 -17.04 -16.57
CA TYR A 400 -12.37 -16.11 -16.53
C TYR A 400 -12.39 -15.16 -17.74
N PHE A 401 -12.55 -15.70 -18.95
CA PHE A 401 -12.48 -14.95 -20.19
C PHE A 401 -13.55 -13.85 -20.28
N TYR A 402 -14.82 -14.18 -20.06
CA TYR A 402 -15.91 -13.20 -20.10
C TYR A 402 -15.74 -12.15 -19.02
N THR A 403 -15.34 -12.52 -17.81
CA THR A 403 -15.12 -11.55 -16.73
C THR A 403 -14.08 -10.51 -17.12
N ILE A 404 -12.98 -10.93 -17.74
CA ILE A 404 -11.93 -10.02 -18.22
C ILE A 404 -12.42 -9.16 -19.39
N ILE A 405 -13.07 -9.75 -20.40
CA ILE A 405 -13.58 -8.99 -21.56
C ILE A 405 -14.61 -7.94 -21.12
N ILE A 406 -15.52 -8.30 -20.19
CA ILE A 406 -16.49 -7.35 -19.64
C ILE A 406 -15.78 -6.17 -18.98
N ARG A 407 -14.73 -6.41 -18.17
CA ARG A 407 -13.91 -5.34 -17.57
C ARG A 407 -13.24 -4.47 -18.65
N CYS A 408 -12.72 -5.07 -19.72
CA CYS A 408 -12.19 -4.32 -20.86
C CYS A 408 -13.26 -3.44 -21.53
N CYS A 409 -14.47 -3.96 -21.74
CA CYS A 409 -15.59 -3.19 -22.30
C CYS A 409 -15.97 -2.00 -21.41
N VAL A 410 -15.96 -2.16 -20.08
CA VAL A 410 -16.15 -1.03 -19.14
C VAL A 410 -15.08 0.03 -19.36
N ILE A 411 -13.80 -0.35 -19.39
CA ILE A 411 -12.68 0.59 -19.63
C ILE A 411 -12.82 1.28 -20.99
N GLY A 412 -13.10 0.52 -22.05
CA GLY A 412 -13.28 1.06 -23.39
C GLY A 412 -14.47 2.02 -23.49
N SER A 413 -15.57 1.74 -22.81
CA SER A 413 -16.71 2.66 -22.68
C SER A 413 -16.33 3.95 -21.96
N LEU A 414 -15.55 3.87 -20.87
CA LEU A 414 -15.04 5.05 -20.18
C LEU A 414 -14.13 5.91 -21.07
N ILE A 415 -13.23 5.27 -21.84
CA ILE A 415 -12.37 5.94 -22.83
C ILE A 415 -13.21 6.60 -23.93
N TYR A 416 -14.17 5.87 -24.50
CA TYR A 416 -15.04 6.34 -25.58
C TYR A 416 -15.79 7.63 -25.19
N ASN A 417 -16.27 7.68 -23.93
CA ASN A 417 -16.98 8.80 -23.34
C ASN A 417 -16.08 9.90 -22.75
N ASN A 418 -14.76 9.84 -22.96
CA ASN A 418 -13.79 10.78 -22.42
C ASN A 418 -13.95 10.99 -20.90
N LYS A 419 -14.22 9.91 -20.16
CA LYS A 419 -14.30 9.95 -18.70
C LYS A 419 -12.92 10.20 -18.09
N SER A 420 -12.90 10.39 -16.78
CA SER A 420 -11.68 10.68 -16.03
C SER A 420 -10.56 9.68 -16.31
N LYS A 421 -9.42 10.21 -16.78
CA LYS A 421 -8.22 9.39 -17.02
C LYS A 421 -7.70 8.74 -15.75
N PHE A 422 -7.87 9.37 -14.59
CA PHE A 422 -7.51 8.78 -13.30
C PHE A 422 -8.35 7.54 -12.98
N VAL A 423 -9.65 7.59 -13.26
CA VAL A 423 -10.57 6.46 -13.08
C VAL A 423 -10.18 5.33 -14.03
N ILE A 424 -10.07 5.65 -15.32
CA ILE A 424 -9.68 4.69 -16.38
C ILE A 424 -8.39 3.98 -15.97
N ASN A 425 -7.36 4.75 -15.62
CA ASN A 425 -6.08 4.22 -15.22
C ASN A 425 -6.16 3.34 -13.96
N THR A 426 -6.91 3.75 -12.94
CA THR A 426 -7.09 2.95 -11.71
C THR A 426 -7.68 1.58 -12.03
N LEU A 427 -8.69 1.54 -12.92
CA LEU A 427 -9.32 0.30 -13.35
C LEU A 427 -8.39 -0.55 -14.22
N THR A 428 -7.62 0.07 -15.12
CA THR A 428 -6.60 -0.63 -15.93
C THR A 428 -5.53 -1.29 -15.06
N GLU A 429 -4.99 -0.59 -14.06
CA GLU A 429 -3.97 -1.14 -13.15
C GLU A 429 -4.48 -2.35 -12.35
N LEU A 430 -5.77 -2.36 -11.99
CA LEU A 430 -6.39 -3.51 -11.34
C LEU A 430 -6.55 -4.70 -12.29
N LEU A 431 -6.85 -4.42 -13.56
CA LEU A 431 -7.01 -5.43 -14.61
C LEU A 431 -5.68 -5.99 -15.10
N ASN A 432 -4.61 -5.20 -15.08
CA ASN A 432 -3.26 -5.60 -15.50
C ASN A 432 -2.71 -6.82 -14.72
N ASN A 433 -3.32 -7.15 -13.59
CA ASN A 433 -3.01 -8.35 -12.82
C ASN A 433 -3.45 -9.66 -13.48
N TYR A 434 -4.28 -9.58 -14.52
CA TYR A 434 -4.95 -10.69 -15.15
C TYR A 434 -4.65 -10.77 -16.66
N VAL A 435 -4.51 -9.61 -17.31
CA VAL A 435 -4.14 -9.49 -18.72
C VAL A 435 -3.15 -8.34 -18.86
N PRO A 436 -2.03 -8.52 -19.61
CA PRO A 436 -1.00 -7.51 -19.81
C PRO A 436 -1.59 -6.28 -20.53
N LEU A 437 -1.92 -5.26 -19.75
CA LEU A 437 -2.63 -4.08 -20.19
C LEU A 437 -1.97 -2.83 -19.63
N SER A 438 -1.75 -1.84 -20.49
CA SER A 438 -1.33 -0.51 -20.07
C SER A 438 -2.20 0.57 -20.68
N TYR A 439 -2.35 1.67 -19.96
CA TYR A 439 -3.11 2.83 -20.40
C TYR A 439 -2.17 4.00 -20.69
N ASN A 440 -2.11 4.43 -21.95
CA ASN A 440 -1.38 5.63 -22.33
C ASN A 440 -2.24 6.86 -22.03
N PHE A 441 -1.85 7.54 -20.97
CA PHE A 441 -2.53 8.73 -20.47
C PHE A 441 -2.53 9.90 -21.47
N LYS A 442 -1.50 10.03 -22.32
CA LYS A 442 -1.42 11.12 -23.31
C LYS A 442 -2.33 10.85 -24.50
N GLU A 443 -2.31 9.64 -25.01
CA GLU A 443 -3.10 9.24 -26.18
C GLU A 443 -4.55 8.90 -25.83
N ASN A 444 -4.87 8.73 -24.53
CA ASN A 444 -6.15 8.22 -24.06
C ASN A 444 -6.49 6.87 -24.71
N ARG A 445 -5.51 5.95 -24.72
CA ARG A 445 -5.58 4.65 -25.39
C ARG A 445 -5.14 3.52 -24.46
N LEU A 446 -5.78 2.37 -24.63
CA LEU A 446 -5.40 1.13 -23.96
C LEU A 446 -4.52 0.31 -24.90
N TYR A 447 -3.46 -0.29 -24.38
CA TYR A 447 -2.53 -1.14 -25.12
C TYR A 447 -2.53 -2.52 -24.47
N PHE A 448 -2.61 -3.54 -25.31
CA PHE A 448 -2.31 -4.91 -24.93
C PHE A 448 -0.81 -5.10 -25.12
N GLU A 449 -0.10 -5.29 -24.03
CA GLU A 449 1.35 -5.46 -24.10
C GLU A 449 1.66 -6.90 -24.53
N PRO A 450 2.56 -7.12 -25.50
CA PRO A 450 3.07 -8.45 -25.76
C PRO A 450 3.79 -8.92 -24.50
N THR A 451 3.43 -10.10 -23.98
CA THR A 451 4.17 -10.69 -22.87
C THR A 451 5.54 -11.08 -23.37
N GLU A 452 6.59 -10.36 -22.96
CA GLU A 452 7.95 -10.90 -23.07
C GLU A 452 8.00 -12.22 -22.30
N ARG A 453 8.56 -13.25 -22.92
CA ARG A 453 8.63 -14.61 -22.37
C ARG A 453 9.23 -14.56 -20.96
N ASP A 454 8.45 -14.90 -19.94
CA ASP A 454 8.99 -15.38 -18.66
C ASP A 454 9.57 -16.78 -18.92
N ILE A 455 10.72 -16.84 -19.61
CA ILE A 455 11.57 -18.03 -19.73
C ILE A 455 12.09 -18.31 -18.33
N GLY A 456 11.40 -19.20 -17.60
CA GLY A 456 11.84 -19.53 -16.25
C GLY A 456 11.31 -20.82 -15.66
N VAL A 457 10.13 -21.34 -16.04
CA VAL A 457 9.57 -22.50 -15.29
C VAL A 457 8.81 -23.54 -16.12
N PHE A 458 8.44 -23.32 -17.38
CA PHE A 458 7.66 -24.32 -18.13
C PHE A 458 8.08 -24.43 -19.60
N GLU A 459 9.14 -25.19 -19.87
CA GLU A 459 9.64 -25.47 -21.25
C GLU A 459 8.60 -26.20 -22.13
N ASP A 460 7.51 -26.74 -21.57
CA ASP A 460 6.45 -27.44 -22.31
C ASP A 460 5.18 -26.59 -22.59
N MET A 461 5.15 -25.30 -22.23
CA MET A 461 3.98 -24.42 -22.44
C MET A 461 4.25 -23.23 -23.39
N GLU A 462 5.35 -23.29 -24.16
CA GLU A 462 5.89 -22.14 -24.90
C GLU A 462 4.98 -21.58 -26.01
N GLU A 463 4.17 -22.40 -26.69
CA GLU A 463 3.27 -21.91 -27.76
C GLU A 463 1.94 -21.31 -27.24
N TRP A 464 1.60 -21.48 -25.96
CA TRP A 464 0.20 -21.30 -25.52
C TRP A 464 -0.14 -19.91 -24.97
N MET A 465 0.80 -19.14 -24.44
CA MET A 465 0.47 -17.89 -23.72
C MET A 465 0.24 -16.67 -24.63
N GLU A 466 1.00 -16.53 -25.70
CA GLU A 466 0.87 -15.39 -26.63
C GLU A 466 -0.46 -15.42 -27.38
N ASP A 467 -0.92 -16.62 -27.75
CA ASP A 467 -2.17 -16.87 -28.47
C ASP A 467 -3.43 -16.57 -27.64
N TYR A 468 -3.39 -16.71 -26.30
CA TYR A 468 -4.54 -16.35 -25.46
C TYR A 468 -4.73 -14.84 -25.36
N HIS A 469 -3.63 -14.11 -25.22
CA HIS A 469 -3.66 -12.66 -25.16
C HIS A 469 -4.11 -12.06 -26.49
N SER A 470 -3.74 -12.69 -27.61
CA SER A 470 -4.22 -12.31 -28.94
C SER A 470 -5.74 -12.49 -29.07
N LEU A 471 -6.34 -13.52 -28.46
CA LEU A 471 -7.80 -13.69 -28.44
C LEU A 471 -8.52 -12.60 -27.64
N PHE A 472 -7.99 -12.16 -26.50
CA PHE A 472 -8.56 -11.01 -25.77
C PHE A 472 -8.56 -9.75 -26.62
N TYR A 473 -7.42 -9.46 -27.25
CA TYR A 473 -7.26 -8.32 -28.16
C TYR A 473 -8.23 -8.44 -29.35
N TYR A 474 -8.21 -9.57 -30.06
CA TYR A 474 -9.06 -9.84 -31.21
C TYR A 474 -10.54 -9.69 -30.90
N THR A 475 -11.00 -10.15 -29.72
CA THR A 475 -12.40 -10.01 -29.31
C THR A 475 -12.84 -8.54 -29.26
N ILE A 476 -11.96 -7.67 -28.78
CA ILE A 476 -12.25 -6.24 -28.59
C ILE A 476 -11.96 -5.43 -29.85
N SER A 477 -10.94 -5.80 -30.63
CA SER A 477 -10.45 -5.03 -31.79
C SER A 477 -11.08 -5.45 -33.12
N SER A 478 -11.93 -6.49 -33.14
CA SER A 478 -12.61 -6.98 -34.35
C SER A 478 -14.03 -6.43 -34.51
N THR A 479 -14.36 -5.32 -33.85
CA THR A 479 -15.68 -4.70 -33.96
C THR A 479 -15.76 -3.78 -35.18
N SER A 480 -16.98 -3.38 -35.56
CA SER A 480 -17.21 -2.39 -36.62
C SER A 480 -16.77 -0.97 -36.25
N ASN A 481 -16.51 -0.68 -34.97
CA ASN A 481 -16.22 0.67 -34.50
C ASN A 481 -14.72 0.97 -34.42
N ALA A 482 -14.20 1.69 -35.42
CA ALA A 482 -12.78 2.05 -35.51
C ALA A 482 -12.24 2.96 -34.40
N LYS A 483 -13.10 3.57 -33.56
CA LYS A 483 -12.66 4.35 -32.38
C LYS A 483 -12.53 3.45 -31.15
N PHE A 484 -13.29 2.36 -31.10
CA PHE A 484 -13.24 1.38 -30.02
C PHE A 484 -12.11 0.37 -30.23
N ASN A 485 -11.89 -0.06 -31.47
CA ASN A 485 -10.68 -0.76 -31.90
C ASN A 485 -9.46 0.16 -31.75
#